data_AF-A0A6A4GST1-F1
#
_entry.id   AF-A0A6A4GST1-F1
#
_cell.length_a   1.000
_cell.length_b   1.000
_cell.length_c   1.000
_cell.angle_alpha   90.00
_cell.angle_beta   90.00
_cell.angle_gamma   90.00
#
_symmetry.space_group_name_H-M   'P 1'
#
loop_
_entity.id
_entity.type
_entity.pdbx_description
1 polymer ?
#
loop_
_entity_poly.entity_id
_entity_poly.type
_entity_poly.pdbx_seq_one_letter_code
_entity_poly.pdbx_strand_id
1 'polypeptide(L)'
;MDSTNEDDTKEKQIKKTRDTVAKRRSNAYAFFACTPNVEFDADSRPKFIVYNCTICRAVVKQGASGLMLHPLCWGKETVDCVMALNNKTGNDKLRQELKKEKRGEQLKLTLLYQPLKKSWDKLCSMLRPSKESLRNTSVGTAQMCAEEGCPFNTVAGHCYKWLQREGQPDCYVPPRQQVSKDVKTLYQKSKEKLAAELQARTDSAPRILLTSTISRPAMASIVSVLTAGHPQTIDLGCPSSGKVPKALRYLNISGGAQEKSQFLGFFR
;
A
#
# COMPACT_ATOMS: atom_id res chain seq x y z
N MET A 1 5.94 -34.59 -37.65
CA MET A 1 7.04 -34.95 -36.73
C MET A 1 8.27 -34.21 -37.22
N ASP A 2 8.54 -33.01 -36.69
CA ASP A 2 9.83 -32.28 -36.90
C ASP A 2 9.99 -31.07 -35.95
N SER A 3 9.19 -30.98 -34.88
CA SER A 3 9.19 -29.83 -33.96
C SER A 3 10.37 -29.83 -32.97
N THR A 4 11.17 -30.89 -32.88
CA THR A 4 12.24 -31.02 -31.88
C THR A 4 13.55 -30.32 -32.26
N ASN A 5 13.79 -30.02 -33.54
CA ASN A 5 15.06 -29.41 -33.99
C ASN A 5 15.09 -27.86 -33.84
N GLU A 6 13.93 -27.20 -33.82
CA GLU A 6 13.88 -25.74 -33.71
C GLU A 6 14.21 -25.22 -32.31
N ASP A 7 13.76 -25.93 -31.28
CA ASP A 7 13.95 -25.51 -29.88
C ASP A 7 15.42 -25.60 -29.46
N ASP A 8 16.13 -26.65 -29.88
CA ASP A 8 17.57 -26.81 -29.65
C ASP A 8 18.40 -25.67 -30.28
N THR A 9 17.96 -25.20 -31.44
CA THR A 9 18.64 -24.11 -32.15
C THR A 9 18.44 -22.78 -31.44
N LYS A 10 17.22 -22.52 -30.95
CA LYS A 10 16.89 -21.31 -30.15
C LYS A 10 17.66 -21.29 -28.83
N GLU A 11 17.75 -22.41 -28.12
CA GLU A 11 18.47 -22.48 -26.85
C GLU A 11 19.97 -22.22 -27.03
N LYS A 12 20.59 -22.79 -28.07
CA LYS A 12 22.00 -22.52 -28.41
C LYS A 12 22.25 -21.03 -28.70
N GLN A 13 21.35 -20.36 -29.42
CA GLN A 13 21.45 -18.93 -29.68
C GLN A 13 21.28 -18.08 -28.41
N ILE A 14 20.34 -18.44 -27.53
CA ILE A 14 20.13 -17.78 -26.23
C ILE A 14 21.40 -17.90 -25.39
N LYS A 15 21.99 -19.09 -25.31
CA LYS A 15 23.23 -19.34 -24.57
C LYS A 15 24.39 -18.51 -25.12
N LYS A 16 24.60 -18.52 -26.44
CA LYS A 16 25.63 -17.71 -27.11
C LYS A 16 25.46 -16.21 -26.85
N THR A 17 24.21 -15.73 -26.86
CA THR A 17 23.89 -14.33 -26.57
C THR A 17 24.18 -13.99 -25.11
N ARG A 18 23.79 -14.86 -24.16
CA ARG A 18 24.10 -14.70 -22.73
C ARG A 18 25.61 -14.67 -22.48
N ASP A 19 26.37 -15.55 -23.11
CA ASP A 19 27.83 -15.58 -22.97
C ASP A 19 28.48 -14.31 -23.54
N THR A 20 27.93 -13.77 -24.64
CA THR A 20 28.40 -12.51 -25.23
C THR A 20 28.09 -11.32 -24.33
N VAL A 21 26.92 -11.31 -23.68
CA VAL A 21 26.57 -10.28 -22.69
C VAL A 21 27.43 -10.38 -21.44
N ALA A 22 27.70 -11.60 -20.95
CA ALA A 22 28.56 -11.82 -19.79
C ALA A 22 29.98 -11.29 -20.02
N LYS A 23 30.47 -11.31 -21.27
CA LYS A 23 31.77 -10.73 -21.65
C LYS A 23 31.79 -9.20 -21.67
N ARG A 24 30.66 -8.51 -21.52
CA ARG A 24 30.62 -7.05 -21.49
C ARG A 24 31.22 -6.52 -20.20
N ARG A 25 32.26 -5.69 -20.35
CA ARG A 25 33.02 -5.09 -19.24
C ARG A 25 32.57 -3.70 -18.83
N SER A 26 31.48 -3.18 -19.41
CA SER A 26 30.98 -1.87 -19.02
C SER A 26 30.31 -1.95 -17.65
N ASN A 27 30.70 -1.04 -16.75
CA ASN A 27 30.13 -0.93 -15.40
C ASN A 27 28.64 -0.58 -15.41
N ALA A 28 28.13 0.00 -16.51
CA ALA A 28 26.71 0.32 -16.66
C ALA A 28 25.80 -0.91 -16.49
N TYR A 29 26.30 -2.12 -16.76
CA TYR A 29 25.51 -3.35 -16.59
C TYR A 29 25.38 -3.82 -15.13
N ALA A 30 26.14 -3.25 -14.21
CA ALA A 30 26.04 -3.56 -12.78
C ALA A 30 24.68 -3.13 -12.19
N PHE A 31 24.03 -2.11 -12.76
CA PHE A 31 22.73 -1.60 -12.32
C PHE A 31 21.55 -2.53 -12.65
N PHE A 32 21.76 -3.46 -13.60
CA PHE A 32 20.73 -4.36 -14.12
C PHE A 32 20.94 -5.81 -13.64
N ALA A 33 19.88 -6.61 -13.75
CA ALA A 33 19.91 -8.02 -13.43
C ALA A 33 21.02 -8.78 -14.18
N CYS A 34 21.60 -9.80 -13.54
CA CYS A 34 22.71 -10.58 -14.09
C CYS A 34 22.33 -11.31 -15.38
N THR A 35 21.07 -11.73 -15.48
CA THR A 35 20.52 -12.50 -16.59
C THR A 35 19.53 -11.63 -17.35
N PRO A 36 19.96 -10.94 -18.42
CA PRO A 36 19.02 -10.24 -19.28
C PRO A 36 18.16 -11.23 -20.05
N ASN A 37 16.98 -10.76 -20.44
CA ASN A 37 16.11 -11.49 -21.35
C ASN A 37 16.47 -11.13 -22.80
N VAL A 38 16.12 -12.00 -23.73
CA VAL A 38 16.27 -11.74 -25.16
C VAL A 38 14.87 -11.75 -25.76
N GLU A 39 14.48 -10.64 -26.37
CA GLU A 39 13.27 -10.55 -27.15
C GLU A 39 13.59 -10.94 -28.60
N PHE A 40 12.76 -11.82 -29.15
CA PHE A 40 12.86 -12.29 -30.53
C PHE A 40 11.81 -11.59 -31.40
N ASP A 41 12.11 -11.42 -32.68
CA ASP A 41 11.13 -10.98 -33.67
C ASP A 41 10.23 -12.15 -34.14
N ALA A 42 9.33 -11.86 -35.10
CA ALA A 42 8.44 -12.87 -35.68
C ALA A 42 9.20 -14.00 -36.38
N ASP A 43 10.42 -13.73 -36.86
CA ASP A 43 11.28 -14.70 -37.53
C ASP A 43 12.18 -15.48 -36.55
N SER A 44 11.89 -15.41 -35.25
CA SER A 44 12.69 -16.00 -34.17
C SER A 44 14.15 -15.54 -34.14
N ARG A 45 14.47 -14.35 -34.68
CA ARG A 45 15.80 -13.75 -34.59
C ARG A 45 15.87 -12.84 -33.37
N PRO A 46 17.01 -12.82 -32.65
CA PRO A 46 17.16 -11.97 -31.48
C PRO A 46 17.12 -10.49 -31.90
N LYS A 47 16.07 -9.79 -31.46
CA LYS A 47 15.82 -8.38 -31.81
C LYS A 47 16.43 -7.44 -30.79
N PHE A 48 16.18 -7.67 -29.51
CA PHE A 48 16.66 -6.82 -28.42
C PHE A 48 17.12 -7.64 -27.22
N ILE A 49 18.15 -7.15 -26.53
CA ILE A 49 18.49 -7.63 -25.19
C ILE A 49 17.76 -6.72 -24.20
N VAL A 50 17.04 -7.35 -23.29
CA VAL A 50 16.16 -6.70 -22.33
C VAL A 50 16.75 -6.82 -20.94
N TYR A 51 17.00 -5.66 -20.32
CA TYR A 51 17.57 -5.54 -18.99
C TYR A 51 16.51 -5.09 -17.99
N ASN A 52 16.48 -5.73 -16.84
CA ASN A 52 15.61 -5.32 -15.73
C ASN A 52 16.43 -4.54 -14.70
N CYS A 53 15.98 -3.34 -14.36
CA CYS A 53 16.59 -2.53 -13.32
C CYS A 53 16.50 -3.27 -11.97
N THR A 54 17.61 -3.35 -11.21
CA THR A 54 17.61 -4.07 -9.92
C THR A 54 16.90 -3.33 -8.78
N ILE A 55 16.46 -2.08 -9.00
CA ILE A 55 15.70 -1.27 -8.04
C ILE A 55 14.21 -1.32 -8.36
N CYS A 56 13.81 -0.66 -9.45
CA CYS A 56 12.40 -0.46 -9.79
C CYS A 56 11.81 -1.58 -10.66
N ARG A 57 12.65 -2.53 -11.11
CA ARG A 57 12.27 -3.61 -12.05
C ARG A 57 11.77 -3.12 -13.42
N ALA A 58 11.95 -1.83 -13.74
CA ALA A 58 11.66 -1.31 -15.07
C ALA A 58 12.49 -2.04 -16.13
N VAL A 59 11.85 -2.25 -17.28
CA VAL A 59 12.38 -2.99 -18.41
C VAL A 59 13.03 -2.01 -19.38
N VAL A 60 14.33 -2.20 -19.66
CA VAL A 60 15.12 -1.36 -20.58
C VAL A 60 15.63 -2.21 -21.73
N LYS A 61 15.31 -1.83 -22.96
CA LYS A 61 15.75 -2.53 -24.18
C LYS A 61 17.07 -1.95 -24.69
N GLN A 62 18.00 -2.82 -25.05
CA GLN A 62 19.29 -2.43 -25.62
C GLN A 62 19.12 -1.88 -27.05
N GLY A 63 19.76 -0.75 -27.35
CA GLY A 63 19.81 -0.18 -28.71
C GLY A 63 19.23 1.24 -28.80
N ALA A 64 18.34 1.59 -27.88
CA ALA A 64 18.12 2.99 -27.56
C ALA A 64 19.30 3.46 -26.71
N SER A 65 19.69 4.73 -26.80
CA SER A 65 20.54 5.48 -25.85
C SER A 65 20.08 5.38 -24.37
N GLY A 66 19.07 4.55 -24.09
CA GLY A 66 18.36 4.35 -22.84
C GLY A 66 19.09 3.63 -21.71
N LEU A 67 20.19 2.91 -21.96
CA LEU A 67 20.96 2.28 -20.87
C LEU A 67 21.55 3.32 -19.90
N MET A 68 21.85 4.53 -20.40
CA MET A 68 22.28 5.68 -19.59
C MET A 68 21.11 6.53 -19.09
N LEU A 69 19.88 6.33 -19.60
CA LEU A 69 18.69 7.15 -19.27
C LEU A 69 17.83 6.57 -18.15
N HIS A 70 18.35 5.62 -17.39
CA HIS A 70 17.73 5.22 -16.11
C HIS A 70 18.41 5.79 -14.84
N PRO A 71 18.94 7.04 -14.83
CA PRO A 71 19.57 7.61 -13.65
C PRO A 71 18.54 7.98 -12.58
N LEU A 72 17.24 8.04 -12.90
CA LEU A 72 16.22 8.35 -11.88
C LEU A 72 16.14 7.29 -10.76
N CYS A 73 16.56 6.04 -11.03
CA CYS A 73 16.57 5.00 -10.00
C CYS A 73 17.85 4.96 -9.17
N TRP A 74 18.92 5.60 -9.63
CA TRP A 74 20.22 5.57 -8.99
C TRP A 74 20.70 6.99 -8.79
N GLY A 75 20.88 7.42 -7.55
CA GLY A 75 21.40 8.76 -7.27
C GLY A 75 22.67 9.05 -8.07
N LYS A 76 22.83 10.30 -8.52
CA LYS A 76 23.96 10.72 -9.36
C LYS A 76 25.30 10.29 -8.76
N GLU A 77 25.45 10.43 -7.44
CA GLU A 77 26.64 10.01 -6.68
C GLU A 77 26.94 8.51 -6.84
N THR A 78 25.94 7.64 -6.72
CA THR A 78 26.10 6.19 -6.90
C THR A 78 26.50 5.85 -8.34
N VAL A 79 25.90 6.53 -9.31
CA VAL A 79 26.26 6.35 -10.73
C VAL A 79 27.71 6.76 -10.97
N ASP A 80 28.11 7.94 -10.51
CA ASP A 80 29.46 8.46 -10.66
C ASP A 80 30.49 7.56 -9.96
N CYS A 81 30.19 7.07 -8.75
CA CYS A 81 31.03 6.12 -8.03
C CYS A 81 31.26 4.81 -8.81
N VAL A 82 30.20 4.21 -9.35
CA VAL A 82 30.30 2.96 -10.13
C VAL A 82 31.04 3.20 -11.45
N MET A 83 30.85 4.36 -12.09
CA MET A 83 31.53 4.70 -13.34
C MET A 83 33.00 5.05 -13.14
N ALA A 84 33.38 5.56 -11.96
CA ALA A 84 34.76 5.83 -11.58
C ALA A 84 35.57 4.56 -11.26
N LEU A 85 34.91 3.45 -10.95
CA LEU A 85 35.59 2.18 -10.72
C LEU A 85 36.18 1.63 -12.02
N ASN A 86 37.43 1.17 -11.98
CA ASN A 86 38.07 0.61 -13.16
C ASN A 86 37.30 -0.61 -13.70
N ASN A 87 37.08 -0.65 -15.03
CA ASN A 87 36.45 -1.78 -15.76
C ASN A 87 37.16 -3.15 -15.57
N LYS A 88 38.32 -3.15 -14.89
CA LYS A 88 39.03 -4.37 -14.46
C LYS A 88 38.29 -5.09 -13.33
N THR A 89 37.52 -4.34 -12.54
CA THR A 89 36.67 -4.88 -11.48
C THR A 89 35.41 -5.42 -12.15
N GLY A 90 35.33 -6.74 -12.33
CA GLY A 90 34.18 -7.37 -13.00
C GLY A 90 32.83 -6.96 -12.39
N ASN A 91 31.79 -6.94 -13.23
CA ASN A 91 30.43 -6.48 -12.88
C ASN A 91 29.82 -7.14 -11.63
N ASP A 92 30.21 -8.37 -11.31
CA ASP A 92 29.68 -9.07 -10.13
C ASP A 92 30.18 -8.47 -8.81
N LYS A 93 31.42 -7.98 -8.77
CA LYS A 93 31.95 -7.29 -7.59
C LYS A 93 31.26 -5.93 -7.41
N LEU A 94 31.03 -5.20 -8.50
CA LEU A 94 30.25 -3.94 -8.48
C LEU A 94 28.84 -4.17 -7.94
N ARG A 95 28.16 -5.24 -8.38
CA ARG A 95 26.85 -5.62 -7.87
C ARG A 95 26.87 -5.96 -6.38
N GLN A 96 27.93 -6.60 -5.90
CA GLN A 96 28.08 -6.89 -4.47
C GLN A 96 28.24 -5.61 -3.65
N GLU A 97 29.04 -4.65 -4.11
CA GLU A 97 29.18 -3.34 -3.44
C GLU A 97 27.85 -2.57 -3.43
N LEU A 98 27.15 -2.50 -4.57
CA LEU A 98 25.80 -1.89 -4.65
C LEU A 98 24.79 -2.56 -3.72
N LYS A 99 24.91 -3.87 -3.47
CA LYS A 99 24.05 -4.58 -2.51
C LYS A 99 24.40 -4.23 -1.06
N LYS A 100 25.66 -3.94 -0.74
CA LYS A 100 26.09 -3.52 0.60
C LYS A 100 25.56 -2.12 0.91
N GLU A 101 25.66 -1.20 -0.05
CA GLU A 101 25.15 0.17 0.05
C GLU A 101 23.63 0.19 0.30
N LYS A 102 22.87 -0.65 -0.43
CA LYS A 102 21.41 -0.82 -0.23
C LYS A 102 21.00 -1.35 1.15
N ARG A 103 21.86 -2.08 1.86
CA ARG A 103 21.54 -2.63 3.20
C ARG A 103 21.75 -1.61 4.33
N GLY A 104 22.53 -0.55 4.10
CA GLY A 104 22.69 0.55 5.06
C GLY A 104 21.66 1.67 4.90
N GLU A 105 20.98 1.77 3.76
CA GLU A 105 20.40 3.04 3.28
C GLU A 105 18.89 3.04 2.98
N GLN A 106 18.12 2.03 3.42
CA GLN A 106 16.66 2.24 3.53
C GLN A 106 16.30 3.38 4.52
N LEU A 107 17.28 3.87 5.31
CA LEU A 107 17.21 5.11 6.09
C LEU A 107 17.43 6.40 5.26
N LYS A 108 17.95 6.32 4.02
CA LYS A 108 18.35 7.51 3.24
C LYS A 108 17.27 8.11 2.34
N LEU A 109 16.16 7.43 2.02
CA LEU A 109 15.06 8.10 1.31
C LEU A 109 14.55 9.30 2.12
N THR A 110 14.36 9.13 3.43
CA THR A 110 14.00 10.21 4.37
C THR A 110 15.09 11.30 4.46
N LEU A 111 16.38 10.94 4.30
CA LEU A 111 17.50 11.89 4.32
C LEU A 111 17.71 12.62 2.98
N LEU A 112 17.35 12.00 1.84
CA LEU A 112 17.40 12.61 0.50
C LEU A 112 16.33 13.70 0.34
N TYR A 113 15.19 13.58 1.02
CA TYR A 113 14.14 14.60 1.05
C TYR A 113 14.39 15.71 2.10
N GLN A 114 15.30 15.52 3.05
CA GLN A 114 15.57 16.49 4.13
C GLN A 114 16.13 17.85 3.64
N PRO A 115 17.10 17.90 2.70
CA PRO A 115 17.61 19.16 2.16
C PRO A 115 16.60 19.88 1.27
N LEU A 116 15.78 19.14 0.53
CA LEU A 116 14.71 19.69 -0.32
C LEU A 116 13.59 20.31 0.53
N LYS A 117 13.31 19.77 1.71
CA LYS A 117 12.30 20.31 2.63
C LYS A 117 12.46 21.81 2.94
N LYS A 118 13.71 22.30 3.06
CA LYS A 118 14.01 23.70 3.41
C LYS A 118 13.77 24.72 2.29
N SER A 119 13.93 24.32 1.02
CA SER A 119 13.67 25.21 -0.13
C SER A 119 12.23 25.09 -0.64
N TRP A 120 11.57 23.97 -0.37
CA TRP A 120 10.23 23.66 -0.88
C TRP A 120 9.08 24.24 -0.05
N ASP A 121 9.26 24.48 1.25
CA ASP A 121 8.31 25.28 2.07
C ASP A 121 8.05 26.67 1.46
N LYS A 122 9.02 27.18 0.68
CA LYS A 122 8.96 28.47 -0.02
C LYS A 122 8.27 28.41 -1.38
N LEU A 123 8.15 27.22 -1.99
CA LEU A 123 7.56 27.02 -3.34
C LEU A 123 6.15 26.43 -3.29
N CYS A 124 5.83 25.59 -2.31
CA CYS A 124 4.51 24.95 -2.19
C CYS A 124 3.40 25.86 -1.61
N SER A 125 3.72 27.08 -1.19
CA SER A 125 2.74 27.98 -0.57
C SER A 125 1.81 28.70 -1.57
N MET A 126 2.11 28.70 -2.89
CA MET A 126 1.44 29.64 -3.80
C MET A 126 0.63 29.06 -4.97
N LEU A 127 0.64 27.75 -5.25
CA LEU A 127 -0.09 27.22 -6.40
C LEU A 127 -0.99 26.04 -6.02
N ARG A 128 -2.29 26.35 -5.90
CA ARG A 128 -3.35 25.34 -5.76
C ARG A 128 -3.51 24.58 -7.09
N PRO A 129 -3.61 23.24 -7.06
CA PRO A 129 -3.95 22.47 -8.25
C PRO A 129 -5.38 22.84 -8.69
N SER A 130 -5.56 23.23 -9.96
CA SER A 130 -6.90 23.46 -10.53
C SER A 130 -7.70 22.14 -10.61
N LYS A 131 -9.03 22.23 -10.73
CA LYS A 131 -9.95 21.09 -10.86
C LYS A 131 -9.56 20.10 -11.97
N GLU A 132 -8.83 20.57 -12.98
CA GLU A 132 -8.33 19.79 -14.12
C GLU A 132 -7.02 19.05 -13.81
N SER A 133 -6.14 19.64 -12.99
CA SER A 133 -4.92 18.97 -12.49
C SER A 133 -5.21 17.84 -11.49
N LEU A 134 -6.39 17.85 -10.85
CA LEU A 134 -6.85 16.77 -9.97
C LEU A 134 -7.11 15.46 -10.72
N ARG A 135 -7.23 15.45 -12.06
CA ARG A 135 -7.26 14.18 -12.84
C ARG A 135 -5.86 13.59 -13.08
N ASN A 136 -4.79 14.38 -12.92
CA ASN A 136 -3.39 13.94 -12.96
C ASN A 136 -2.81 13.69 -11.56
N THR A 137 -3.66 13.48 -10.55
CA THR A 137 -3.34 13.32 -9.11
C THR A 137 -2.54 12.10 -8.74
N SER A 138 -2.30 11.15 -9.64
CA SER A 138 -1.55 9.94 -9.29
C SER A 138 -0.17 10.27 -8.70
N VAL A 139 0.49 11.31 -9.23
CA VAL A 139 1.78 11.77 -8.72
C VAL A 139 1.64 12.49 -7.38
N GLY A 140 0.72 13.47 -7.27
CA GLY A 140 0.51 14.23 -6.04
C GLY A 140 0.02 13.38 -4.87
N THR A 141 -0.86 12.42 -5.13
CA THR A 141 -1.36 11.50 -4.12
C THR A 141 -0.30 10.46 -3.72
N ALA A 142 0.48 9.94 -4.66
CA ALA A 142 1.61 9.05 -4.32
C ALA A 142 2.67 9.77 -3.48
N GLN A 143 2.94 11.04 -3.79
CA GLN A 143 3.83 11.89 -3.01
C GLN A 143 3.29 12.11 -1.59
N MET A 144 2.03 12.49 -1.44
CA MET A 144 1.39 12.66 -0.13
C MET A 144 1.45 11.37 0.71
N CYS A 145 1.22 10.20 0.10
CA CYS A 145 1.38 8.93 0.81
C CYS A 145 2.83 8.67 1.25
N ALA A 146 3.82 9.02 0.43
CA ALA A 146 5.23 8.88 0.78
C ALA A 146 5.66 9.86 1.89
N GLU A 147 5.21 11.11 1.85
CA GLU A 147 5.55 12.14 2.83
C GLU A 147 4.91 11.90 4.20
N GLU A 148 3.65 11.47 4.23
CA GLU A 148 2.91 11.21 5.48
C GLU A 148 3.06 9.75 5.98
N GLY A 149 3.82 8.92 5.27
CA GLY A 149 3.97 7.49 5.59
C GLY A 149 2.65 6.71 5.53
N CYS A 150 1.70 7.16 4.71
CA CYS A 150 0.38 6.55 4.60
C CYS A 150 0.42 5.34 3.64
N PRO A 151 -0.27 4.24 3.97
CA PRO A 151 -0.43 3.11 3.06
C PRO A 151 -1.10 3.52 1.74
N PHE A 152 -0.58 3.06 0.59
CA PHE A 152 -1.13 3.37 -0.74
C PHE A 152 -2.58 2.90 -0.93
N ASN A 153 -3.04 1.90 -0.15
CA ASN A 153 -4.44 1.46 -0.20
C ASN A 153 -5.44 2.51 0.34
N THR A 154 -4.97 3.49 1.12
CA THR A 154 -5.79 4.61 1.62
C THR A 154 -6.43 5.38 0.46
N VAL A 155 -5.69 5.52 -0.64
CA VAL A 155 -6.11 6.23 -1.88
C VAL A 155 -7.19 5.46 -2.63
N ALA A 156 -7.19 4.14 -2.53
CA ALA A 156 -8.22 3.30 -3.15
C ALA A 156 -9.55 3.31 -2.40
N GLY A 157 -9.53 3.77 -1.14
CA GLY A 157 -10.68 3.81 -0.23
C GLY A 157 -11.83 4.68 -0.74
N HIS A 158 -13.06 4.24 -0.47
CA HIS A 158 -14.27 4.94 -0.91
C HIS A 158 -14.36 6.36 -0.34
N CYS A 159 -14.00 6.55 0.94
CA CYS A 159 -14.04 7.86 1.61
C CYS A 159 -13.07 8.87 0.96
N TYR A 160 -11.88 8.43 0.56
CA TYR A 160 -10.90 9.28 -0.10
C TYR A 160 -11.41 9.73 -1.48
N LYS A 161 -11.97 8.79 -2.26
CA LYS A 161 -12.59 9.09 -3.56
C LYS A 161 -13.79 10.04 -3.42
N TRP A 162 -14.59 9.87 -2.37
CA TRP A 162 -15.71 10.77 -2.09
C TRP A 162 -15.22 12.18 -1.78
N LEU A 163 -14.23 12.33 -0.90
CA LEU A 163 -13.59 13.62 -0.60
C LEU A 163 -13.01 14.30 -1.85
N GLN A 164 -12.42 13.54 -2.77
CA GLN A 164 -11.93 14.08 -4.04
C GLN A 164 -13.05 14.57 -4.97
N ARG A 165 -14.24 13.94 -4.92
CA ARG A 165 -15.39 14.26 -5.78
C ARG A 165 -16.19 15.46 -5.29
N GLU A 166 -16.46 15.51 -4.00
CA GLU A 166 -17.20 16.62 -3.38
C GLU A 166 -16.44 17.95 -3.46
N GLY A 167 -15.17 17.89 -3.82
CA GLY A 167 -14.30 19.05 -3.91
C GLY A 167 -13.76 19.37 -2.53
N GLN A 168 -12.46 19.64 -2.48
CA GLN A 168 -11.89 20.29 -1.32
C GLN A 168 -12.53 21.68 -1.23
N PRO A 169 -13.14 22.07 -0.09
CA PRO A 169 -13.65 23.43 0.07
C PRO A 169 -12.50 24.38 -0.23
N ASP A 170 -12.74 25.37 -1.10
CA ASP A 170 -11.69 26.22 -1.66
C ASP A 170 -10.79 26.88 -0.59
N CYS A 171 -11.20 26.94 0.69
CA CYS A 171 -10.46 27.70 1.70
C CYS A 171 -10.28 27.03 3.05
N TYR A 172 -10.73 25.80 3.31
CA TYR A 172 -10.68 25.27 4.68
C TYR A 172 -10.41 23.76 4.78
N VAL A 173 -9.21 23.43 5.28
CA VAL A 173 -8.91 22.11 5.84
C VAL A 173 -9.01 22.24 7.36
N PRO A 174 -10.00 21.59 8.01
CA PRO A 174 -10.15 21.69 9.46
C PRO A 174 -8.91 21.14 10.19
N PRO A 175 -8.50 21.74 11.32
CA PRO A 175 -7.40 21.22 12.11
C PRO A 175 -7.75 19.83 12.66
N ARG A 176 -6.75 18.98 12.88
CA ARG A 176 -6.94 17.59 13.37
C ARG A 176 -7.81 17.52 14.63
N GLN A 177 -7.69 18.50 15.53
CA GLN A 177 -8.51 18.60 16.74
C GLN A 177 -9.99 18.81 16.45
N GLN A 178 -10.33 19.61 15.43
CA GLN A 178 -11.70 19.85 15.02
C GLN A 178 -12.30 18.59 14.39
N VAL A 179 -11.58 17.94 13.48
CA VAL A 179 -12.01 16.66 12.88
C VAL A 179 -12.30 15.62 13.97
N SER A 180 -11.44 15.52 15.00
CA SER A 180 -11.66 14.61 16.13
C SER A 180 -12.93 14.94 16.92
N LYS A 181 -13.18 16.22 17.21
CA LYS A 181 -14.41 16.68 17.87
C LYS A 181 -15.66 16.38 17.04
N ASP A 182 -15.59 16.61 15.73
CA ASP A 182 -16.72 16.38 14.81
C ASP A 182 -17.04 14.90 14.69
N VAL A 183 -16.03 14.03 14.52
CA VAL A 183 -16.19 12.58 14.50
C VAL A 183 -16.81 12.07 15.81
N LYS A 184 -16.35 12.57 16.96
CA LYS A 184 -16.92 12.22 18.26
C LYS A 184 -18.38 12.64 18.39
N THR A 185 -18.72 13.83 17.90
CA THR A 185 -20.09 14.36 17.91
C THR A 185 -21.01 13.55 17.00
N LEU A 186 -20.56 13.22 15.78
CA LEU A 186 -21.29 12.37 14.84
C LEU A 186 -21.51 10.97 15.39
N TYR A 187 -20.49 10.40 16.04
CA TYR A 187 -20.59 9.10 16.69
C TYR A 187 -21.64 9.12 17.81
N GLN A 188 -21.62 10.13 18.69
CA GLN A 188 -22.58 10.25 19.78
C GLN A 188 -24.02 10.41 19.25
N LYS A 189 -24.24 11.25 18.23
CA LYS A 189 -25.55 11.39 17.58
C LYS A 189 -26.04 10.10 16.93
N SER A 190 -25.15 9.38 16.25
CA SER A 190 -25.47 8.08 15.64
C SER A 190 -25.86 7.05 16.69
N LYS A 191 -25.14 7.03 17.81
CA LYS A 191 -25.43 6.17 18.96
C LYS A 191 -26.79 6.47 19.58
N GLU A 192 -27.13 7.74 19.78
CA GLU A 192 -28.43 8.17 20.32
C GLU A 192 -29.58 7.80 19.37
N LYS A 193 -29.40 8.03 18.06
CA LYS A 193 -30.38 7.64 17.04
C LYS A 193 -30.61 6.13 17.01
N LEU A 194 -29.53 5.34 17.01
CA LEU A 194 -29.63 3.87 17.08
C LEU A 194 -30.31 3.40 18.37
N ALA A 195 -30.00 4.03 19.51
CA ALA A 195 -30.66 3.70 20.78
C ALA A 195 -32.18 3.98 20.72
N ALA A 196 -32.59 5.11 20.14
CA ALA A 196 -34.01 5.44 19.94
C ALA A 196 -34.70 4.45 18.98
N GLU A 197 -34.07 4.11 17.86
CA GLU A 197 -34.60 3.13 16.90
C GLU A 197 -34.74 1.72 17.51
N LEU A 198 -33.81 1.33 18.38
CA LEU A 198 -33.88 0.06 19.11
C LEU A 198 -34.98 0.07 20.18
N GLN A 199 -35.13 1.18 20.93
CA GLN A 199 -36.17 1.34 21.94
C GLN A 199 -37.58 1.32 21.34
N ALA A 200 -37.78 1.98 20.19
CA ALA A 200 -39.08 1.98 19.50
C ALA A 200 -39.50 0.60 18.97
N ARG A 201 -38.56 -0.34 18.78
CA ARG A 201 -38.84 -1.69 18.30
C ARG A 201 -39.16 -2.67 19.43
N THR A 202 -38.72 -2.40 20.65
CA THR A 202 -38.95 -3.29 21.80
C THR A 202 -40.42 -3.45 22.17
N ASP A 203 -41.28 -2.51 21.78
CA ASP A 203 -42.75 -2.61 21.96
C ASP A 203 -43.38 -3.71 21.08
N SER A 204 -42.64 -4.21 20.07
CA SER A 204 -43.01 -5.33 19.22
C SER A 204 -41.94 -6.43 19.27
N ALA A 205 -41.81 -7.11 20.41
CA ALA A 205 -40.93 -8.28 20.69
C ALA A 205 -39.90 -8.66 19.59
N PRO A 206 -38.79 -7.92 19.42
CA PRO A 206 -37.79 -8.27 18.43
C PRO A 206 -36.76 -9.26 19.02
N ARG A 207 -36.47 -10.33 18.29
CA ARG A 207 -35.34 -11.25 18.57
C ARG A 207 -34.02 -10.59 18.19
N ILE A 208 -33.39 -9.87 19.12
CA ILE A 208 -32.00 -9.40 18.97
C ILE A 208 -31.07 -10.57 19.30
N LEU A 209 -30.40 -11.12 18.29
CA LEU A 209 -29.35 -12.13 18.49
C LEU A 209 -28.01 -11.42 18.73
N LEU A 210 -27.62 -11.30 19.99
CA LEU A 210 -26.29 -10.82 20.38
C LEU A 210 -25.30 -11.97 20.24
N THR A 211 -24.61 -12.06 19.10
CA THR A 211 -23.51 -13.02 18.91
C THR A 211 -22.18 -12.32 19.22
N SER A 212 -21.60 -12.57 20.39
CA SER A 212 -20.24 -12.13 20.70
C SER A 212 -19.23 -13.19 20.23
N THR A 213 -18.43 -12.85 19.22
CA THR A 213 -17.27 -13.67 18.83
C THR A 213 -16.04 -13.21 19.57
N ILE A 214 -15.60 -13.99 20.56
CA ILE A 214 -14.37 -13.74 21.31
C ILE A 214 -13.19 -14.29 20.50
N SER A 215 -12.53 -13.43 19.73
CA SER A 215 -11.22 -13.74 19.13
C SER A 215 -10.13 -12.97 19.88
N ARG A 216 -9.36 -13.66 20.72
CA ARG A 216 -8.31 -13.03 21.52
C ARG A 216 -7.18 -12.41 20.67
N PRO A 217 -6.52 -11.33 21.15
CA PRO A 217 -6.73 -10.68 22.44
C PRO A 217 -7.66 -9.45 22.39
N ALA A 218 -8.27 -9.12 21.25
CA ALA A 218 -9.18 -7.98 21.12
C ALA A 218 -10.65 -8.43 21.21
N MET A 219 -11.31 -8.13 22.33
CA MET A 219 -12.75 -8.38 22.49
C MET A 219 -13.55 -7.40 21.61
N ALA A 220 -13.83 -7.76 20.37
CA ALA A 220 -14.78 -7.03 19.54
C ALA A 220 -16.22 -7.37 19.96
N SER A 221 -17.05 -6.36 20.21
CA SER A 221 -18.47 -6.55 20.47
C SER A 221 -19.24 -6.24 19.20
N ILE A 222 -19.76 -7.28 18.55
CA ILE A 222 -20.51 -7.16 17.31
C ILE A 222 -21.98 -7.46 17.61
N VAL A 223 -22.88 -6.60 17.13
CA VAL A 223 -24.33 -6.80 17.23
C VAL A 223 -24.89 -7.00 15.82
N SER A 224 -25.54 -8.14 15.59
CA SER A 224 -26.23 -8.42 14.35
C SER A 224 -27.72 -8.18 14.54
N VAL A 225 -28.29 -7.25 13.77
CA VAL A 225 -29.72 -6.90 13.80
C VAL A 225 -30.32 -7.18 12.42
N LEU A 226 -31.44 -7.91 12.37
CA LEU A 226 -32.21 -8.07 11.14
C LEU A 226 -33.23 -6.93 11.05
N THR A 227 -33.08 -6.04 10.08
CA THR A 227 -34.01 -4.93 9.86
C THR A 227 -34.63 -5.05 8.46
N ALA A 228 -35.96 -5.16 8.38
CA ALA A 228 -36.68 -5.32 7.09
C ALA A 228 -36.11 -6.45 6.20
N GLY A 229 -35.78 -7.60 6.81
CA GLY A 229 -35.20 -8.76 6.11
C GLY A 229 -33.73 -8.63 5.73
N HIS A 230 -33.07 -7.50 6.03
CA HIS A 230 -31.67 -7.28 5.72
C HIS A 230 -30.82 -7.39 7.00
N PRO A 231 -29.82 -8.31 7.04
CA PRO A 231 -28.92 -8.41 8.17
C PRO A 231 -27.99 -7.21 8.20
N GLN A 232 -27.98 -6.50 9.32
CA GLN A 232 -27.05 -5.42 9.62
C GLN A 232 -26.11 -5.86 10.72
N THR A 233 -24.82 -5.62 10.53
CA THR A 233 -23.80 -5.88 11.54
C THR A 233 -23.25 -4.56 12.03
N ILE A 234 -23.43 -4.29 13.32
CA ILE A 234 -22.97 -3.06 13.99
C ILE A 234 -21.80 -3.44 14.88
N ASP A 235 -20.62 -2.87 14.60
CA ASP A 235 -19.48 -2.95 15.51
C ASP A 235 -19.64 -1.90 16.61
N LEU A 236 -19.75 -2.36 17.87
CA LEU A 236 -19.85 -1.48 19.05
C LEU A 236 -18.48 -1.02 19.56
N GLY A 237 -17.41 -1.42 18.89
CA GLY A 237 -16.04 -1.08 19.20
C GLY A 237 -15.36 -2.09 20.13
N CYS A 238 -14.04 -1.98 20.18
CA CYS A 238 -13.20 -2.76 21.09
C CYS A 238 -12.91 -1.93 22.36
N PRO A 239 -13.38 -2.33 23.55
CA PRO A 239 -13.03 -1.64 24.79
C PRO A 239 -11.52 -1.80 25.04
N SER A 240 -10.79 -0.68 25.01
CA SER A 240 -9.33 -0.63 25.20
C SER A 240 -8.87 -1.11 26.58
N SER A 241 -9.77 -1.21 27.56
CA SER A 241 -9.44 -1.57 28.94
C SER A 241 -9.69 -3.04 29.30
N GLY A 242 -10.09 -3.89 28.35
CA GLY A 242 -10.43 -5.30 28.61
C GLY A 242 -11.62 -5.51 29.55
N LYS A 243 -12.25 -4.43 30.05
CA LYS A 243 -13.44 -4.48 30.90
C LYS A 243 -14.67 -4.38 30.01
N VAL A 244 -15.52 -5.41 30.07
CA VAL A 244 -16.83 -5.40 29.40
C VAL A 244 -17.63 -4.17 29.92
N PRO A 245 -18.10 -3.28 29.03
CA PRO A 245 -18.89 -2.13 29.42
C PRO A 245 -20.09 -2.54 30.28
N LYS A 246 -20.30 -1.88 31.43
CA LYS A 246 -21.43 -2.19 32.34
C LYS A 246 -22.79 -2.15 31.62
N ALA A 247 -22.94 -1.32 30.60
CA ALA A 247 -24.16 -1.22 29.78
C ALA A 247 -24.54 -2.53 29.06
N LEU A 248 -23.57 -3.38 28.68
CA LEU A 248 -23.86 -4.69 28.08
C LEU A 248 -24.36 -5.72 29.09
N ARG A 249 -24.18 -5.49 30.40
CA ARG A 249 -24.73 -6.38 31.45
C ARG A 249 -26.23 -6.19 31.67
N TYR A 250 -26.79 -5.06 31.24
CA TYR A 250 -28.21 -4.72 31.45
C TYR A 250 -29.10 -5.01 30.23
N LEU A 251 -28.53 -5.49 29.12
CA LEU A 251 -29.29 -6.02 27.97
C LEU A 251 -29.67 -7.50 28.12
N ASN A 252 -29.57 -8.05 29.33
CA ASN A 252 -30.27 -9.27 29.69
C ASN A 252 -31.74 -8.89 29.84
N ILE A 253 -32.46 -8.94 28.73
CA ILE A 253 -33.91 -8.78 28.67
C ILE A 253 -34.49 -9.72 29.72
N SER A 254 -35.17 -9.14 30.70
CA SER A 254 -36.03 -9.83 31.64
C SER A 254 -37.19 -10.48 30.88
N GLY A 255 -36.91 -11.58 30.18
CA GLY A 255 -37.90 -12.56 29.77
C GLY A 255 -38.23 -13.41 30.99
N GLY A 256 -39.53 -13.58 31.24
CA GLY A 256 -40.09 -14.16 32.45
C GLY A 256 -39.47 -15.49 32.89
N ALA A 257 -39.60 -15.73 34.18
CA ALA A 257 -39.16 -16.92 34.88
C ALA A 257 -39.66 -18.22 34.22
N GLN A 258 -38.76 -18.95 33.54
CA GLN A 258 -38.60 -20.41 33.62
C GLN A 258 -37.54 -20.84 32.61
N GLU A 259 -36.30 -20.99 33.07
CA GLU A 259 -35.46 -22.19 32.88
C GLU A 259 -34.03 -21.87 33.34
N LYS A 260 -33.65 -22.48 34.47
CA LYS A 260 -32.27 -22.51 34.94
C LYS A 260 -31.52 -23.52 34.07
N SER A 261 -30.67 -23.04 33.16
CA SER A 261 -29.66 -23.89 32.49
C SER A 261 -28.30 -23.20 32.52
N GLN A 262 -27.49 -23.68 33.47
CA GLN A 262 -26.03 -23.69 33.58
C GLN A 262 -25.24 -22.95 32.48
N PHE A 263 -24.72 -21.77 32.82
CA PHE A 263 -23.50 -21.21 32.22
C PHE A 263 -22.73 -20.44 33.29
N LEU A 264 -22.24 -21.16 34.30
CA LEU A 264 -21.33 -20.65 35.32
C LEU A 264 -20.10 -21.55 35.34
N GLY A 265 -19.00 -21.03 34.81
CA GLY A 265 -17.69 -21.64 35.00
C GLY A 265 -16.73 -21.36 33.87
N PHE A 266 -16.27 -20.12 33.71
CA PHE A 266 -14.99 -19.85 33.05
C PHE A 266 -14.52 -18.42 33.29
N PHE A 267 -14.21 -18.05 34.54
CA PHE A 267 -13.27 -16.97 34.87
C PHE A 267 -12.82 -17.14 36.33
N ARG A 268 -11.67 -17.78 36.52
CA ARG A 268 -10.71 -17.49 37.59
C ARG A 268 -9.40 -17.07 36.90
#